data_AF-A0A933R1X6-F1
#
_entry.id   AF-A0A933R1X6-F1
#
_cell.length_a   1.000
_cell.length_b   1.000
_cell.length_c   1.000
_cell.angle_alpha   90.00
_cell.angle_beta   90.00
_cell.angle_gamma   90.00
#
_symmetry.space_group_name_H-M   'P 1'
#
loop_
_entity.id
_entity.type
_entity.pdbx_description
1 polymer ?
#
loop_
_entity_poly.entity_id
_entity_poly.type
_entity_poly.pdbx_seq_one_letter_code
_entity_poly.pdbx_strand_id
1 'polypeptide(L)' 'ILYPPNGPVRITPQEGRLVLFLPDLPHEVAENRSAETRLSIGMNIGPA' A
#
# COMPACT_ATOMS: atom_id res chain seq x y z
N ILE A 1 3.27 -4.17 0.49
CA ILE A 1 2.97 -5.55 0.06
C ILE A 1 1.59 -5.87 0.58
N LEU A 2 0.72 -6.42 -0.26
CA LEU A 2 -0.59 -6.89 0.14
C LEU A 2 -0.55 -8.41 0.29
N TYR A 3 -1.25 -8.97 1.27
CA TYR A 3 -1.27 -10.41 1.54
C TYR A 3 -2.67 -11.02 1.31
N PRO A 4 -3.16 -11.09 0.06
CA PRO A 4 -4.42 -11.77 -0.24
C PRO A 4 -4.29 -13.30 -0.19
N PRO A 5 -5.41 -14.04 -0.13
CA PRO A 5 -5.40 -15.50 -0.02
C PRO A 5 -4.68 -16.25 -1.17
N ASN A 6 -4.59 -15.64 -2.34
CA ASN A 6 -3.92 -16.19 -3.52
C ASN A 6 -2.41 -15.88 -3.58
N GLY A 7 -1.84 -15.28 -2.54
CA GLY A 7 -0.41 -15.02 -2.40
C GLY A 7 -0.04 -13.53 -2.41
N PRO A 8 1.17 -13.19 -1.93
CA PRO A 8 1.58 -11.81 -1.73
C PRO A 8 1.69 -11.03 -3.05
N VAL A 9 1.18 -9.81 -3.05
CA VAL A 9 1.30 -8.87 -4.17
C VAL A 9 2.24 -7.72 -3.78
N ARG A 10 3.36 -7.60 -4.50
CA ARG A 10 4.29 -6.49 -4.36
C ARG A 10 3.89 -5.35 -5.29
N ILE A 11 3.64 -4.19 -4.71
CA ILE A 11 3.34 -2.96 -5.43
C ILE A 11 4.58 -2.09 -5.43
N THR A 12 5.14 -1.83 -6.62
CA THR A 12 6.17 -0.80 -6.78
C THR A 12 5.52 0.58 -6.68
N PRO A 13 5.95 1.45 -5.75
CA PRO A 13 5.44 2.81 -5.64
C PRO A 13 5.70 3.60 -6.93
N GLN A 14 4.73 4.41 -7.32
CA GLN A 14 4.83 5.36 -8.43
C GLN A 14 4.07 6.62 -8.05
N GLU A 15 4.63 7.78 -8.31
CA GLU A 15 3.95 9.06 -8.09
C GLU A 15 2.61 9.11 -8.84
N GLY A 16 1.61 9.71 -8.21
CA GLY A 16 0.24 9.80 -8.75
C GLY A 16 -0.56 8.49 -8.72
N ARG A 17 0.02 7.36 -8.29
CA ARG A 17 -0.70 6.10 -8.18
C ARG A 17 -1.58 6.06 -6.93
N LEU A 18 -2.88 5.85 -7.12
CA LEU A 18 -3.81 5.48 -6.06
C LEU A 18 -3.89 3.95 -5.92
N VAL A 19 -3.80 3.45 -4.69
CA VAL A 19 -3.97 2.02 -4.38
C VAL A 19 -5.14 1.88 -3.40
N LEU A 20 -6.13 1.07 -3.78
CA LEU A 20 -7.27 0.71 -2.95
C LEU A 20 -7.20 -0.79 -2.61
N PHE A 21 -7.50 -1.13 -1.36
CA PHE A 21 -7.59 -2.50 -0.88
C PHE A 21 -8.65 -2.60 0.23
N LEU A 22 -9.14 -3.81 0.49
CA LEU A 22 -10.10 -4.05 1.57
C LEU A 22 -9.49 -3.68 2.93
N PRO A 23 -10.25 -3.08 3.86
CA PRO A 23 -9.71 -2.54 5.10
C PRO A 23 -9.09 -3.60 6.01
N ASP A 24 -9.56 -4.85 5.91
CA ASP A 24 -9.09 -6.01 6.66
C ASP A 24 -8.00 -6.80 5.94
N LEU A 25 -7.60 -6.40 4.73
CA LEU A 25 -6.52 -7.06 3.99
C LEU A 25 -5.17 -6.80 4.68
N PRO A 26 -4.47 -7.84 5.18
CA PRO A 26 -3.17 -7.64 5.78
C PRO A 26 -2.19 -7.07 4.76
N HIS A 27 -1.42 -6.08 5.20
CA HIS A 27 -0.44 -5.41 4.36
C HIS A 27 0.72 -4.87 5.18
N GLU A 28 1.84 -4.66 4.50
CA GLU A 28 3.02 -4.01 5.08
C GLU A 28 3.58 -2.95 4.14
N VAL A 29 4.25 -1.95 4.72
CA VAL A 29 5.08 -1.00 3.98
C VAL A 29 6.54 -1.41 4.21
N ALA A 30 7.16 -1.96 3.18
CA ALA A 30 8.56 -2.39 3.24
C ALA A 30 9.51 -1.18 3.42
N GLU A 31 10.67 -1.41 4.02
CA GLU A 31 11.75 -0.43 4.19
C GLU A 31 12.06 0.33 2.88
N ASN A 32 12.29 1.65 2.96
CA ASN A 32 12.81 2.43 1.84
C ASN A 32 14.33 2.29 1.79
N ARG A 33 14.86 1.64 0.76
CA ARG A 33 16.32 1.43 0.57
C ARG A 33 16.95 2.39 -0.44
N SER A 34 16.20 3.41 -0.88
CA SER A 34 16.72 4.47 -1.75
C SER A 34 17.18 5.68 -0.91
N ALA A 35 17.95 6.57 -1.53
CA ALA A 35 18.30 7.87 -0.94
C ALA A 35 17.16 8.89 -1.03
N GLU A 36 16.05 8.57 -1.70
CA GLU A 36 14.95 9.49 -1.98
C GLU A 36 13.88 9.46 -0.89
N THR A 37 13.17 10.58 -0.74
CA THR A 37 12.00 10.64 0.15
C THR A 37 10.82 9.92 -0.49
N ARG A 38 10.16 9.02 0.27
CA ARG A 38 8.94 8.33 -0.15
C ARG A 38 7.73 8.85 0.63
N LEU A 39 7.05 9.84 0.05
CA LEU A 39 5.86 10.48 0.63
C LEU A 39 4.56 9.84 0.10
N SER A 40 3.57 9.64 0.97
CA SER A 40 2.26 9.09 0.60
C SER A 40 1.17 9.57 1.55
N ILE A 41 -0.10 9.46 1.12
CA ILE A 41 -1.28 9.75 1.95
C ILE A 41 -2.03 8.44 2.19
N GLY A 42 -2.29 8.12 3.46
CA GLY A 42 -3.18 7.04 3.86
C GLY A 42 -4.54 7.57 4.29
N MET A 43 -5.62 6.96 3.81
CA MET A 43 -6.99 7.32 4.16
C MET A 43 -7.87 6.07 4.20
N ASN A 44 -8.89 6.10 5.05
CA ASN A 44 -9.90 5.04 5.16
C ASN A 44 -11.24 5.58 4.63
N ILE A 45 -11.99 4.74 3.92
CA ILE A 45 -13.33 5.05 3.38
C ILE A 45 -14.30 4.01 3.94
N GLY A 46 -15.40 4.47 4.54
CA GLY A 46 -16.42 3.61 5.13
C GLY A 46 -17.77 4.34 5.27
N PRO A 47 -18.79 3.66 5.83
CA PRO A 47 -20.10 4.27 6.10
C PRO A 47 -19.98 5.53 6.96
N ALA A 48 -20.95 6.44 6.79
CA ALA A 48 -21.09 7.66 7.59
C ALA A 48 -21.61 7.37 9.00
#